data_AF-A0A7K4CZI0-F1
#
_entry.id   AF-A0A7K4CZI0-F1
#
_cell.length_a   1.000
_cell.length_b   1.000
_cell.length_c   1.000
_cell.angle_alpha   90.00
_cell.angle_beta   90.00
_cell.angle_gamma   90.00
#
_symmetry.space_group_name_H-M   'P 1'
#
loop_
_entity.id
_entity.type
_entity.pdbx_description
1 polymer ?
#
loop_
_entity_poly.entity_id
_entity_poly.type
_entity_poly.pdbx_seq_one_letter_code
_entity_poly.pdbx_strand_id
1 'polypeptide(L)'
;MRPFTPETENIILWITIFIEIVKFSMLIFLGVKIRRRRKEGLELASAFLKAMWILIFTLFVSRLFYMYFDFYLTHFDMDTYAANAMWWKVAQFIIGCGLAYIVFVIDRKILSFKLKGIFAYIIIAGSIFMILWPVNTTDDFAAMSTMSILPQLGMLVLFIVFLNIAIKASGRVRNTALIIIFAFLLYTLAALLVNAGVVSALTSTIGPDAPIYLYIMQSTLKTIGVVMMAAGAARWGN
;
A
#
# COMPACT_ATOMS: atom_id res chain seq x y z
N MET A 1 -4.02 -24.26 -6.40
CA MET A 1 -5.36 -23.62 -6.38
C MET A 1 -5.95 -23.79 -7.77
N ARG A 2 -7.26 -24.03 -7.96
CA ARG A 2 -7.78 -24.05 -9.34
C ARG A 2 -7.63 -22.64 -9.94
N PRO A 3 -7.22 -22.50 -11.20
CA PRO A 3 -7.19 -21.21 -11.87
C PRO A 3 -8.59 -20.59 -11.88
N PHE A 4 -8.66 -19.27 -11.87
CA PHE A 4 -9.95 -18.57 -11.94
C PHE A 4 -10.64 -18.83 -13.28
N THR A 5 -11.96 -18.78 -13.29
CA THR A 5 -12.70 -18.76 -14.55
C THR A 5 -12.41 -17.42 -15.26
N PRO A 6 -12.41 -17.37 -16.61
CA PRO A 6 -12.20 -16.12 -17.34
C PRO A 6 -13.18 -15.00 -16.92
N GLU A 7 -14.41 -15.37 -16.57
CA GLU A 7 -15.41 -14.43 -16.04
C GLU A 7 -14.99 -13.81 -14.70
N THR A 8 -14.46 -14.64 -13.79
CA THR A 8 -13.95 -14.19 -12.49
C THR A 8 -12.77 -13.26 -12.65
N GLU A 9 -11.81 -13.61 -13.50
CA GLU A 9 -10.64 -12.78 -13.79
C GLU A 9 -11.06 -11.40 -14.33
N ASN A 10 -12.01 -11.36 -15.27
CA ASN A 10 -12.52 -10.12 -15.83
C ASN A 10 -13.17 -9.22 -14.77
N ILE A 11 -13.93 -9.79 -13.83
CA ILE A 11 -14.53 -9.03 -12.72
C ILE A 11 -13.43 -8.41 -11.85
N ILE A 12 -12.43 -9.19 -11.44
CA ILE A 12 -11.33 -8.71 -10.58
C ILE A 12 -10.50 -7.64 -11.33
N LEU A 13 -10.33 -7.79 -12.65
CA LEU A 13 -9.64 -6.82 -13.49
C LEU A 13 -10.36 -5.47 -13.51
N TRP A 14 -11.66 -5.45 -13.79
CA TRP A 14 -12.45 -4.22 -13.83
C TRP A 14 -12.47 -3.50 -12.49
N ILE A 15 -12.62 -4.25 -11.40
CA ILE A 15 -12.55 -3.68 -10.05
C ILE A 15 -11.15 -3.10 -9.79
N THR A 16 -10.09 -3.78 -10.22
CA THR A 16 -8.72 -3.25 -10.08
C THR A 16 -8.53 -1.95 -10.87
N ILE A 17 -9.01 -1.89 -12.12
CA ILE A 17 -8.97 -0.68 -12.95
C ILE A 17 -9.70 0.48 -12.25
N PHE A 18 -10.87 0.21 -11.67
CA PHE A 18 -11.62 1.22 -10.92
C PHE A 18 -10.81 1.81 -9.75
N ILE A 19 -10.12 0.98 -8.97
CA ILE A 19 -9.24 1.45 -7.88
C ILE A 19 -8.12 2.33 -8.42
N GLU A 20 -7.51 1.98 -9.56
CA GLU A 20 -6.45 2.77 -10.18
C GLU A 20 -6.95 4.15 -10.62
N ILE A 21 -8.17 4.23 -11.16
CA ILE A 21 -8.82 5.51 -11.48
C ILE A 21 -9.01 6.36 -10.21
N VAL A 22 -9.43 5.75 -9.10
CA VAL A 22 -9.58 6.46 -7.81
C VAL A 22 -8.22 6.97 -7.31
N LYS A 23 -7.17 6.14 -7.34
CA LYS A 23 -5.81 6.56 -6.94
C LYS A 23 -5.31 7.71 -7.80
N PHE A 24 -5.49 7.62 -9.12
CA PHE A 24 -5.10 8.69 -10.05
C PHE A 24 -5.84 10.00 -9.75
N SER A 25 -7.14 9.93 -9.48
CA SER A 25 -7.94 11.08 -9.06
C SER A 25 -7.42 11.69 -7.75
N MET A 26 -7.04 10.87 -6.78
CA MET A 26 -6.45 11.32 -5.51
C MET A 26 -5.05 11.93 -5.70
N LEU A 27 -4.26 11.45 -6.66
CA LEU A 27 -2.97 12.05 -7.02
C LEU A 27 -3.13 13.46 -7.58
N ILE A 28 -4.10 13.66 -8.47
CA ILE A 28 -4.42 14.99 -9.01
C ILE A 28 -4.86 15.91 -7.86
N PHE A 29 -5.81 15.45 -7.03
CA PHE A 29 -6.31 16.21 -5.88
C PHE A 29 -5.20 16.66 -4.93
N LEU A 30 -4.33 15.74 -4.51
CA LEU A 30 -3.20 16.04 -3.64
C LEU A 30 -2.17 16.96 -4.33
N GLY A 31 -1.91 16.77 -5.63
CA GLY A 31 -1.02 17.63 -6.41
C GLY A 31 -1.47 19.09 -6.42
N VAL A 32 -2.77 19.34 -6.60
CA VAL A 32 -3.37 20.68 -6.51
C VAL A 32 -3.21 21.26 -5.09
N LYS A 33 -3.47 20.46 -4.05
CA LYS A 33 -3.33 20.89 -2.66
C LYS A 33 -1.88 21.23 -2.29
N ILE A 34 -0.89 20.45 -2.73
CA ILE A 34 0.54 20.73 -2.50
C ILE A 34 0.92 22.12 -3.04
N ARG A 35 0.52 22.42 -4.28
CA ARG A 35 0.79 23.73 -4.90
C ARG A 35 0.18 24.88 -4.11
N ARG A 36 -1.06 24.71 -3.64
CA ARG A 36 -1.73 25.72 -2.81
C ARG A 36 -1.02 25.93 -1.47
N ARG A 37 -0.69 24.86 -0.74
CA ARG A 37 0.01 24.97 0.57
C ARG A 37 1.38 25.60 0.48
N ARG A 38 2.10 25.33 -0.60
CA ARG A 38 3.40 25.96 -0.84
C ARG A 38 3.29 27.48 -1.01
N LYS A 39 2.22 27.96 -1.67
CA LYS A 39 1.93 29.40 -1.78
C LYS A 39 1.52 30.04 -0.45
N GLU A 40 0.89 29.27 0.44
CA GLU A 40 0.49 29.71 1.79
C GLU A 40 1.66 29.72 2.81
N GLY A 41 2.89 29.31 2.41
CA GLY A 41 4.05 29.27 3.31
C GLY A 41 4.04 28.13 4.35
N LEU A 42 3.11 27.19 4.25
CA LEU A 42 2.96 26.07 5.19
C LEU A 42 3.92 24.91 4.83
N GLU A 43 5.21 25.09 5.11
CA GLU A 43 6.26 24.13 4.70
C GLU A 43 6.04 22.72 5.27
N LEU A 44 5.71 22.59 6.56
CA LEU A 44 5.48 21.30 7.21
C LEU A 44 4.30 20.55 6.57
N ALA A 45 3.18 21.25 6.35
CA ALA A 45 2.00 20.67 5.72
C ALA A 45 2.30 20.26 4.27
N SER A 46 3.03 21.08 3.52
CA SER A 46 3.42 20.78 2.14
C SER A 46 4.34 19.55 2.06
N ALA A 47 5.31 19.42 2.96
CA ALA A 47 6.21 18.27 3.01
C ALA A 47 5.45 16.96 3.30
N PHE A 48 4.54 16.99 4.27
CA PHE A 48 3.71 15.83 4.60
C PHE A 48 2.77 15.44 3.44
N LEU A 49 2.12 16.42 2.83
CA LEU A 49 1.30 16.22 1.64
C LEU A 49 2.07 15.61 0.48
N LYS A 50 3.29 16.09 0.21
CA LYS A 50 4.17 15.53 -0.81
C LYS A 50 4.53 14.07 -0.50
N ALA A 51 4.77 13.73 0.75
CA ALA A 51 5.04 12.36 1.15
C ALA A 51 3.85 11.42 0.95
N MET A 52 2.64 11.87 1.30
CA MET A 52 1.42 11.12 1.01
C MET A 52 1.16 10.97 -0.49
N TRP A 53 1.42 12.02 -1.28
CA TRP A 53 1.34 11.96 -2.73
C TRP A 53 2.33 10.93 -3.31
N ILE A 54 3.59 10.93 -2.86
CA ILE A 54 4.59 9.95 -3.29
C ILE A 54 4.18 8.53 -2.91
N LEU A 55 3.66 8.32 -1.69
CA LEU A 55 3.15 7.02 -1.27
C LEU A 55 2.03 6.54 -2.20
N ILE A 56 0.99 7.34 -2.41
CA ILE A 56 -0.13 6.96 -3.31
C ILE A 56 0.37 6.75 -4.75
N PHE A 57 1.36 7.53 -5.21
CA PHE A 57 1.92 7.39 -6.54
C PHE A 57 2.64 6.05 -6.70
N THR A 58 3.46 5.67 -5.73
CA THR A 58 4.12 4.37 -5.75
C THR A 58 3.12 3.21 -5.66
N LEU A 59 2.03 3.34 -4.87
CA LEU A 59 0.95 2.35 -4.80
C LEU A 59 0.12 2.23 -6.09
N PHE A 60 0.04 3.31 -6.88
CA PHE A 60 -0.56 3.34 -8.21
C PHE A 60 0.36 2.60 -9.19
N VAL A 61 1.61 3.07 -9.33
CA VAL A 61 2.57 2.47 -10.26
C VAL A 61 2.78 0.99 -9.97
N SER A 62 2.99 0.60 -8.70
CA SER A 62 3.18 -0.82 -8.34
C SER A 62 1.99 -1.69 -8.74
N ARG A 63 0.77 -1.15 -8.71
CA ARG A 63 -0.42 -1.94 -9.07
C ARG A 63 -0.50 -2.17 -10.58
N LEU A 64 0.05 -1.30 -11.42
CA LEU A 64 0.19 -1.57 -12.85
C LEU A 64 1.10 -2.79 -13.09
N PHE A 65 2.22 -2.90 -12.36
CA PHE A 65 3.10 -4.07 -12.41
C PHE A 65 2.40 -5.34 -11.90
N TYR A 66 1.66 -5.24 -10.79
CA TYR A 66 0.85 -6.38 -10.32
C TYR A 66 -0.27 -6.74 -11.29
N MET A 67 -0.92 -5.79 -11.95
CA MET A 67 -1.95 -6.11 -12.95
C MET A 67 -1.34 -6.89 -14.12
N TYR A 68 -0.17 -6.47 -14.59
CA TYR A 68 0.54 -7.21 -15.63
C TYR A 68 0.91 -8.62 -15.16
N PHE A 69 1.45 -8.74 -13.95
CA PHE A 69 1.78 -10.03 -13.34
C PHE A 69 0.55 -10.93 -13.15
N ASP A 70 -0.49 -10.44 -12.49
CA ASP A 70 -1.70 -11.19 -12.08
C ASP A 70 -2.53 -11.62 -13.30
N PHE A 71 -2.80 -10.71 -14.25
CA PHE A 71 -3.78 -10.93 -15.33
C PHE A 71 -3.19 -11.33 -16.68
N TYR A 72 -1.92 -11.03 -16.95
CA TYR A 72 -1.32 -11.28 -18.27
C TYR A 72 -0.24 -12.36 -18.24
N LEU A 73 0.49 -12.48 -17.14
CA LEU A 73 1.59 -13.45 -17.04
C LEU A 73 1.18 -14.72 -16.31
N THR A 74 0.39 -14.59 -15.25
CA THR A 74 0.13 -15.71 -14.35
C THR A 74 -1.30 -16.20 -14.36
N HIS A 75 -2.29 -15.38 -14.72
CA HIS A 75 -3.71 -15.75 -14.61
C HIS A 75 -4.06 -16.29 -13.21
N PHE A 76 -3.43 -15.70 -12.18
CA PHE A 76 -3.49 -16.14 -10.78
C PHE A 76 -3.08 -17.61 -10.53
N ASP A 77 -2.38 -18.24 -11.48
CA ASP A 77 -1.84 -19.59 -11.32
C ASP A 77 -0.51 -19.55 -10.57
N MET A 78 -0.51 -20.10 -9.36
CA MET A 78 0.66 -20.14 -8.47
C MET A 78 1.86 -20.88 -9.09
N ASP A 79 1.62 -21.83 -9.99
CA ASP A 79 2.70 -22.61 -10.61
C ASP A 79 3.56 -21.75 -11.56
N THR A 80 3.00 -20.62 -12.04
CA THR A 80 3.70 -19.68 -12.93
C THR A 80 4.36 -18.51 -12.20
N TYR A 81 4.13 -18.38 -10.88
CA TYR A 81 4.57 -17.21 -10.11
C TYR A 81 6.09 -17.12 -10.02
N ALA A 82 6.78 -18.25 -9.86
CA ALA A 82 8.25 -18.28 -9.75
C ALA A 82 8.91 -17.78 -11.04
N ALA A 83 8.43 -18.25 -12.21
CA ALA A 83 8.94 -17.86 -13.52
C ALA A 83 8.77 -16.35 -13.80
N ASN A 84 7.71 -15.75 -13.27
CA ASN A 84 7.36 -14.35 -13.49
C ASN A 84 7.70 -13.43 -12.29
N ALA A 85 8.42 -13.95 -11.28
CA ALA A 85 8.61 -13.31 -9.99
C ALA A 85 9.25 -11.90 -10.08
N MET A 86 9.99 -11.61 -11.15
CA MET A 86 10.62 -10.31 -11.34
C MET A 86 9.61 -9.16 -11.37
N TRP A 87 8.45 -9.33 -12.02
CA TRP A 87 7.41 -8.29 -12.08
C TRP A 87 6.81 -7.99 -10.70
N TRP A 88 6.58 -9.05 -9.92
CA TRP A 88 6.13 -8.94 -8.53
C TRP A 88 7.18 -8.26 -7.66
N LYS A 89 8.47 -8.61 -7.81
CA LYS A 89 9.59 -7.98 -7.07
C LYS A 89 9.71 -6.48 -7.36
N VAL A 90 9.60 -6.09 -8.63
CA VAL A 90 9.62 -4.68 -9.04
C VAL A 90 8.44 -3.93 -8.41
N ALA A 91 7.24 -4.51 -8.43
CA ALA A 91 6.07 -3.93 -7.78
C ALA A 91 6.29 -3.70 -6.28
N GLN A 92 6.81 -4.71 -5.55
CA GLN A 92 7.14 -4.58 -4.13
C GLN A 92 8.21 -3.52 -3.86
N PHE A 93 9.25 -3.46 -4.70
CA PHE A 93 10.32 -2.48 -4.56
C PHE A 93 9.80 -1.04 -4.69
N ILE A 94 8.90 -0.79 -5.64
CA ILE A 94 8.25 0.51 -5.83
C ILE A 94 7.45 0.90 -4.58
N ILE A 95 6.67 -0.03 -4.01
CA ILE A 95 5.93 0.19 -2.75
C ILE A 95 6.89 0.53 -1.61
N GLY A 96 7.98 -0.25 -1.48
CA GLY A 96 9.00 -0.05 -0.47
C GLY A 96 9.63 1.34 -0.53
N CYS A 97 9.95 1.84 -1.73
CA CYS A 97 10.44 3.21 -1.93
C CYS A 97 9.45 4.26 -1.40
N GLY A 98 8.16 4.10 -1.70
CA GLY A 98 7.11 5.00 -1.22
C GLY A 98 6.96 5.00 0.29
N LEU A 99 6.93 3.81 0.89
CA LEU A 99 6.84 3.62 2.34
C LEU A 99 8.07 4.17 3.07
N ALA A 100 9.27 3.88 2.58
CA ALA A 100 10.49 4.43 3.15
C ALA A 100 10.53 5.96 3.07
N TYR A 101 10.12 6.54 1.93
CA TYR A 101 10.08 7.99 1.78
C TYR A 101 9.15 8.65 2.78
N ILE A 102 7.93 8.13 2.95
CA ILE A 102 6.98 8.72 3.91
C ILE A 102 7.45 8.55 5.36
N VAL A 103 7.97 7.37 5.72
CA VAL A 103 8.52 7.12 7.06
C VAL A 103 9.68 8.09 7.36
N PHE A 104 10.57 8.29 6.38
CA PHE A 104 11.68 9.24 6.51
C PHE A 104 11.22 10.69 6.66
N VAL A 105 10.23 11.12 5.87
CA VAL A 105 9.66 12.48 5.99
C VAL A 105 9.00 12.68 7.34
N ILE A 106 8.23 11.71 7.84
CA ILE A 106 7.60 11.78 9.15
C ILE A 106 8.66 11.85 10.25
N ASP A 107 9.68 11.00 10.21
CA ASP A 107 10.74 11.06 11.21
C ASP A 107 11.43 12.43 11.18
N ARG A 108 11.87 12.89 10.01
CA ARG A 108 12.60 14.16 9.88
C ARG A 108 11.76 15.39 10.20
N LYS A 109 10.49 15.45 9.77
CA LYS A 109 9.67 16.67 9.83
C LYS A 109 8.67 16.69 10.99
N ILE A 110 8.18 15.53 11.44
CA ILE A 110 7.19 15.43 12.53
C ILE A 110 7.88 15.03 13.83
N LEU A 111 8.77 14.04 13.80
CA LEU A 111 9.45 13.57 15.01
C LEU A 111 10.75 14.31 15.32
N SER A 112 11.18 15.24 14.47
CA SER A 112 12.47 15.94 14.59
C SER A 112 13.68 14.99 14.60
N PHE A 113 13.62 13.96 13.74
CA PHE A 113 14.68 12.98 13.50
C PHE A 113 15.06 12.11 14.71
N LYS A 114 14.11 11.86 15.61
CA LYS A 114 14.31 11.01 16.81
C LYS A 114 14.67 9.57 16.47
N LEU A 115 14.17 9.03 15.36
CA LEU A 115 14.44 7.65 14.92
C LEU A 115 15.66 7.55 14.00
N LYS A 116 16.30 8.67 13.66
CA LYS A 116 17.48 8.77 12.78
C LYS A 116 17.30 8.08 11.42
N GLY A 117 16.07 7.98 10.93
CA GLY A 117 15.72 7.30 9.69
C GLY A 117 15.83 5.78 9.70
N ILE A 118 16.09 5.14 10.86
CA ILE A 118 16.41 3.71 10.93
C ILE A 118 15.36 2.82 10.26
N PHE A 119 14.07 3.09 10.48
CA PHE A 119 12.99 2.33 9.87
C PHE A 119 12.90 2.53 8.36
N ALA A 120 13.16 3.73 7.85
CA ALA A 120 13.21 3.97 6.41
C ALA A 120 14.36 3.20 5.76
N TYR A 121 15.52 3.14 6.41
CA TYR A 121 16.66 2.34 5.93
C TYR A 121 16.38 0.84 5.96
N ILE A 122 15.73 0.33 7.02
CA ILE A 122 15.32 -1.08 7.11
C ILE A 122 14.35 -1.43 5.96
N ILE A 123 13.37 -0.57 5.68
CA ILE A 123 12.42 -0.79 4.58
C ILE A 123 13.15 -0.86 3.24
N ILE A 124 14.04 0.10 2.94
CA ILE A 124 14.80 0.10 1.67
C ILE A 124 15.72 -1.11 1.58
N ALA A 125 16.45 -1.45 2.66
CA ALA A 125 17.32 -2.62 2.68
C ALA A 125 16.52 -3.91 2.44
N GLY A 126 15.36 -4.05 3.07
CA GLY A 126 14.43 -5.16 2.83
C GLY A 126 13.94 -5.22 1.38
N SER A 127 13.58 -4.08 0.80
CA SER A 127 13.15 -4.01 -0.61
C SER A 127 14.28 -4.34 -1.60
N ILE A 128 15.51 -3.89 -1.34
CA ILE A 128 16.70 -4.25 -2.14
C ILE A 128 16.98 -5.75 -2.01
N PHE A 129 16.91 -6.28 -0.80
CA PHE A 129 17.10 -7.71 -0.57
C PHE A 129 16.06 -8.53 -1.34
N MET A 130 14.77 -8.14 -1.32
CA MET A 130 13.71 -8.84 -2.05
C MET A 130 13.92 -8.84 -3.57
N ILE A 131 14.38 -7.72 -4.15
CA ILE A 131 14.62 -7.68 -5.61
C ILE A 131 15.81 -8.54 -6.02
N LEU A 132 16.83 -8.68 -5.15
CA LEU A 132 18.03 -9.47 -5.39
C LEU A 132 17.87 -10.96 -5.01
N TRP A 133 16.90 -11.30 -4.17
CA TRP A 133 16.67 -12.69 -3.73
C TRP A 133 16.35 -13.59 -4.93
N PRO A 134 17.08 -14.70 -5.17
CA PRO A 134 16.80 -15.59 -6.28
C PRO A 134 15.48 -16.34 -6.06
N VAL A 135 14.65 -16.44 -7.10
CA VAL A 135 13.39 -17.19 -7.04
C VAL A 135 13.37 -18.14 -8.21
N ASN A 136 13.59 -19.44 -7.93
CA ASN A 136 13.63 -20.48 -8.95
C ASN A 136 12.47 -21.47 -8.81
N THR A 137 11.86 -21.52 -7.62
CA THR A 137 10.75 -22.42 -7.28
C THR A 137 9.58 -21.67 -6.66
N THR A 138 8.40 -22.31 -6.62
CA THR A 138 7.21 -21.78 -5.95
C THR A 138 7.45 -21.60 -4.45
N ASP A 139 8.25 -22.47 -3.82
CA ASP A 139 8.62 -22.36 -2.41
C ASP A 139 9.50 -21.13 -2.16
N ASP A 140 10.46 -20.84 -3.05
CA ASP A 140 11.26 -19.60 -2.98
C ASP A 140 10.36 -18.36 -3.07
N PHE A 141 9.36 -18.40 -3.96
CA PHE A 141 8.40 -17.31 -4.10
C PHE A 141 7.55 -17.13 -2.84
N ALA A 142 7.09 -18.23 -2.21
CA ALA A 142 6.33 -18.19 -0.96
C ALA A 142 7.16 -17.64 0.21
N ALA A 143 8.43 -18.06 0.32
CA ALA A 143 9.37 -17.56 1.31
C ALA A 143 9.59 -16.05 1.13
N MET A 144 9.89 -15.60 -0.09
CA MET A 144 10.05 -14.18 -0.41
C MET A 144 8.76 -13.38 -0.16
N SER A 145 7.61 -13.93 -0.51
CA SER A 145 6.29 -13.31 -0.25
C SER A 145 6.05 -13.10 1.24
N THR A 146 6.49 -14.04 2.08
CA THR A 146 6.42 -13.90 3.55
C THR A 146 7.36 -12.81 4.05
N MET A 147 8.57 -12.70 3.47
CA MET A 147 9.53 -11.63 3.80
C MET A 147 9.04 -10.22 3.43
N SER A 148 8.01 -10.09 2.58
CA SER A 148 7.37 -8.80 2.29
C SER A 148 6.76 -8.10 3.50
N ILE A 149 6.69 -8.78 4.65
CA ILE A 149 6.35 -8.17 5.94
C ILE A 149 7.35 -7.08 6.36
N LEU A 150 8.61 -7.16 5.93
CA LEU A 150 9.64 -6.17 6.28
C LEU A 150 9.30 -4.77 5.75
N PRO A 151 9.02 -4.57 4.44
CA PRO A 151 8.48 -3.30 3.95
C PRO A 151 7.21 -2.83 4.67
N GLN A 152 6.35 -3.76 5.10
CA GLN A 152 5.11 -3.44 5.80
C GLN A 152 5.32 -2.88 7.21
N LEU A 153 6.51 -3.05 7.82
CA LEU A 153 6.87 -2.37 9.07
C LEU A 153 6.73 -0.85 8.96
N GLY A 154 6.89 -0.27 7.76
CA GLY A 154 6.63 1.14 7.53
C GLY A 154 5.21 1.55 7.93
N MET A 155 4.21 0.74 7.58
CA MET A 155 2.81 1.00 7.94
C MET A 155 2.59 0.96 9.45
N LEU A 156 3.25 0.04 10.14
CA LEU A 156 3.22 -0.04 11.61
C LEU A 156 3.85 1.19 12.27
N VAL A 157 4.99 1.65 11.75
CA VAL A 157 5.65 2.87 12.25
C VAL A 157 4.73 4.08 12.06
N LEU A 158 4.12 4.23 10.88
CA LEU A 158 3.15 5.29 10.61
C LEU A 158 1.98 5.22 11.60
N PHE A 159 1.41 4.03 11.80
CA PHE A 159 0.34 3.79 12.77
C PHE A 159 0.72 4.26 14.18
N ILE A 160 1.87 3.81 14.71
CA ILE A 160 2.33 4.14 16.07
C ILE A 160 2.56 5.66 16.21
N VAL A 161 3.17 6.29 15.20
CA VAL A 161 3.43 7.73 15.22
C VAL A 161 2.13 8.53 15.25
N PHE A 162 1.18 8.23 14.36
CA PHE A 162 -0.09 8.94 14.34
C PHE A 162 -0.93 8.64 15.57
N LEU A 163 -0.87 7.43 16.13
CA LEU A 163 -1.53 7.09 17.38
C LEU A 163 -0.99 7.93 18.54
N ASN A 164 0.33 8.10 18.63
CA ASN A 164 0.97 8.96 19.63
C ASN A 164 0.49 10.42 19.49
N ILE A 165 0.40 10.92 18.26
CA ILE A 165 -0.13 12.26 17.98
C ILE A 165 -1.61 12.36 18.36
N ALA A 166 -2.43 11.37 18.04
CA ALA A 166 -3.85 11.35 18.35
C ALA A 166 -4.13 11.33 19.87
N ILE A 167 -3.27 10.67 20.65
CA ILE A 167 -3.37 10.63 22.12
C ILE A 167 -3.01 11.98 22.74
N LYS A 168 -1.98 12.66 22.21
CA LYS A 168 -1.44 13.90 22.81
C LYS A 168 -2.06 15.19 22.28
N ALA A 169 -2.57 15.20 21.05
CA ALA A 169 -3.18 16.36 20.44
C ALA A 169 -4.68 16.49 20.79
N SER A 170 -5.23 17.68 20.63
CA SER A 170 -6.66 17.96 20.76
C SER A 170 -7.22 18.56 19.47
N GLY A 171 -8.55 18.64 19.39
CA GLY A 171 -9.26 19.27 18.28
C GLY A 171 -8.95 18.68 16.90
N ARG A 172 -8.65 19.56 15.94
CA ARG A 172 -8.53 19.20 14.52
C ARG A 172 -7.32 18.31 14.20
N VAL A 173 -6.21 18.48 14.92
CA VAL A 173 -5.00 17.67 14.73
C VAL A 173 -5.27 16.21 15.13
N ARG A 174 -5.93 16.01 16.28
CA ARG A 174 -6.35 14.67 16.74
C ARG A 174 -7.26 13.98 15.73
N ASN A 175 -8.29 14.68 15.24
CA ASN A 175 -9.22 14.11 14.27
C ASN A 175 -8.52 13.75 12.95
N THR A 176 -7.57 14.57 12.51
CA THR A 176 -6.80 14.31 11.28
C THR A 176 -5.88 13.10 11.45
N ALA A 177 -5.20 12.98 12.60
CA ALA A 177 -4.38 11.81 12.92
C ALA A 177 -5.22 10.52 12.96
N LEU A 178 -6.42 10.55 13.58
CA LEU A 178 -7.34 9.42 13.60
C LEU A 178 -7.78 9.01 12.18
N ILE A 179 -8.14 9.95 11.31
CA ILE A 179 -8.48 9.66 9.91
C ILE A 179 -7.33 8.91 9.22
N ILE A 180 -6.08 9.38 9.40
CA ILE A 180 -4.90 8.76 8.80
C ILE A 180 -4.67 7.34 9.36
N ILE A 181 -4.82 7.15 10.67
CA ILE A 181 -4.72 5.84 11.32
C ILE A 181 -5.73 4.85 10.71
N PHE A 182 -7.00 5.24 10.65
CA PHE A 182 -8.06 4.40 10.08
C PHE A 182 -7.79 4.12 8.60
N ALA A 183 -7.29 5.10 7.84
CA ALA A 183 -6.94 4.92 6.45
C ALA A 183 -5.87 3.84 6.25
N PHE A 184 -4.79 3.88 7.05
CA PHE A 184 -3.74 2.86 7.02
C PHE A 184 -4.21 1.49 7.48
N LEU A 185 -5.07 1.43 8.50
CA LEU A 185 -5.65 0.19 8.99
C LEU A 185 -6.53 -0.46 7.91
N LEU A 186 -7.46 0.29 7.30
CA LEU A 186 -8.31 -0.22 6.22
C LEU A 186 -7.48 -0.71 5.04
N TYR A 187 -6.46 0.03 4.62
CA TYR A 187 -5.61 -0.36 3.50
C TYR A 187 -4.79 -1.63 3.81
N THR A 188 -4.27 -1.75 5.03
CA THR A 188 -3.48 -2.92 5.46
C THR A 188 -4.35 -4.15 5.59
N LEU A 189 -5.51 -4.04 6.25
CA LEU A 189 -6.48 -5.14 6.34
C LEU A 189 -6.91 -5.61 4.94
N ALA A 190 -7.16 -4.68 4.03
CA ALA A 190 -7.47 -5.02 2.65
C ALA A 190 -6.36 -5.82 1.97
N ALA A 191 -5.09 -5.47 2.18
CA ALA A 191 -3.97 -6.23 1.65
C ALA A 191 -3.89 -7.66 2.22
N LEU A 192 -4.22 -7.84 3.50
CA LEU A 192 -4.22 -9.16 4.16
C LEU A 192 -5.34 -10.08 3.67
N LEU A 193 -6.51 -9.54 3.30
CA LEU A 193 -7.66 -10.33 2.82
C LEU A 193 -7.37 -11.16 1.57
N VAL A 194 -6.47 -10.68 0.71
CA VAL A 194 -6.07 -11.34 -0.54
C VAL A 194 -4.72 -12.06 -0.40
N ASN A 195 -4.23 -12.24 0.82
CA ASN A 195 -3.06 -13.09 1.05
C ASN A 195 -3.39 -14.53 0.64
N ALA A 196 -2.46 -15.19 -0.06
CA ALA A 196 -2.65 -16.55 -0.57
C ALA A 196 -3.14 -17.54 0.50
N GLY A 197 -2.62 -17.46 1.73
CA GLY A 197 -3.05 -18.32 2.83
C GLY A 197 -4.49 -18.05 3.28
N VAL A 198 -4.89 -16.79 3.36
CA VAL A 198 -6.26 -16.40 3.73
C VAL A 198 -7.25 -16.81 2.64
N VAL A 199 -6.94 -16.54 1.37
CA VAL A 199 -7.80 -16.93 0.24
C VAL A 199 -7.93 -18.45 0.17
N SER A 200 -6.83 -19.19 0.33
CA SER A 200 -6.85 -20.65 0.34
C SER A 200 -7.74 -21.22 1.45
N ALA A 201 -7.57 -20.74 2.70
CA ALA A 201 -8.37 -21.17 3.84
C ALA A 201 -9.87 -20.89 3.61
N LEU A 202 -10.23 -19.69 3.17
CA LEU A 202 -11.63 -19.32 2.94
C LEU A 202 -12.25 -20.04 1.75
N THR A 203 -11.50 -20.29 0.67
CA THR A 203 -11.97 -21.08 -0.47
C THR A 203 -12.32 -22.51 -0.05
N SER A 204 -11.53 -23.11 0.84
CA SER A 204 -11.82 -24.45 1.36
C SER A 204 -13.08 -24.53 2.23
N THR A 205 -13.48 -23.41 2.84
CA THR A 205 -14.63 -23.36 3.78
C THR A 205 -15.92 -22.88 3.12
N ILE A 206 -15.83 -21.81 2.32
CA ILE A 206 -16.98 -21.11 1.72
C ILE A 206 -17.28 -21.63 0.31
N GLY A 207 -16.29 -22.19 -0.39
CA GLY A 207 -16.41 -22.69 -1.75
C GLY A 207 -15.64 -21.87 -2.79
N PRO A 208 -15.76 -22.24 -4.09
CA PRO A 208 -14.93 -21.70 -5.17
C PRO A 208 -15.14 -20.20 -5.44
N ASP A 209 -16.28 -19.63 -5.05
CA ASP A 209 -16.60 -18.21 -5.26
C ASP A 209 -16.02 -17.28 -4.17
N ALA A 210 -15.52 -17.84 -3.06
CA ALA A 210 -14.94 -17.07 -1.95
C ALA A 210 -13.91 -16.01 -2.37
N PRO A 211 -12.99 -16.28 -3.33
CA PRO A 211 -12.03 -15.29 -3.78
C PRO A 211 -12.68 -14.04 -4.38
N ILE A 212 -13.78 -14.16 -5.13
CA ILE A 212 -14.47 -13.01 -5.74
C ILE A 212 -14.91 -12.03 -4.66
N TYR A 213 -15.57 -12.54 -3.62
CA TYR A 213 -16.02 -11.72 -2.48
C TYR A 213 -14.85 -11.08 -1.73
N LEU A 214 -13.74 -11.80 -1.57
CA LEU A 214 -12.53 -11.26 -0.95
C LEU A 214 -11.92 -10.13 -1.77
N TYR A 215 -11.86 -10.26 -3.10
CA TYR A 215 -11.38 -9.21 -3.98
C TYR A 215 -12.29 -7.98 -3.97
N ILE A 216 -13.62 -8.15 -3.96
CA ILE A 216 -14.58 -7.03 -3.83
C ILE A 216 -14.38 -6.30 -2.49
N MET A 217 -14.29 -7.04 -1.38
CA MET A 217 -14.09 -6.48 -0.06
C MET A 217 -12.74 -5.75 0.05
N GLN A 218 -11.66 -6.38 -0.43
CA GLN A 218 -10.34 -5.79 -0.51
C GLN A 218 -10.34 -4.49 -1.32
N SER A 219 -11.05 -4.47 -2.44
CA SER A 219 -11.12 -3.31 -3.33
C SER A 219 -11.86 -2.14 -2.71
N THR A 220 -12.98 -2.45 -2.03
CA THR A 220 -13.77 -1.46 -1.29
C THR A 220 -12.95 -0.84 -0.17
N LEU A 221 -12.31 -1.66 0.65
CA LEU A 221 -11.47 -1.21 1.77
C LEU A 221 -10.25 -0.41 1.30
N LYS A 222 -9.59 -0.82 0.21
CA LYS A 222 -8.48 -0.04 -0.38
C LYS A 222 -8.95 1.30 -0.91
N THR A 223 -10.12 1.35 -1.56
CA THR A 223 -10.70 2.59 -2.09
C THR A 223 -10.98 3.57 -0.96
N ILE A 224 -11.69 3.12 0.07
CA ILE A 224 -11.98 3.94 1.26
C ILE A 224 -10.67 4.39 1.92
N GLY A 225 -9.72 3.47 2.12
CA GLY A 225 -8.42 3.75 2.70
C GLY A 225 -7.66 4.84 1.93
N VAL A 226 -7.51 4.73 0.61
CA VAL A 226 -6.79 5.73 -0.20
C VAL A 226 -7.48 7.09 -0.16
N VAL A 227 -8.80 7.14 -0.25
CA VAL A 227 -9.57 8.39 -0.16
C VAL A 227 -9.37 9.04 1.22
N MET A 228 -9.42 8.25 2.29
CA MET A 228 -9.17 8.74 3.65
C MET A 228 -7.72 9.20 3.85
N MET A 229 -6.72 8.52 3.28
CA MET A 229 -5.32 8.97 3.32
C MET A 229 -5.19 10.34 2.66
N ALA A 230 -5.74 10.51 1.45
CA ALA A 230 -5.68 11.77 0.72
C ALA A 230 -6.43 12.90 1.44
N ALA A 231 -7.63 12.61 1.96
CA ALA A 231 -8.42 13.58 2.71
C ALA A 231 -7.75 13.99 4.04
N GLY A 232 -7.20 13.02 4.78
CA GLY A 232 -6.44 13.25 6.01
C GLY A 232 -5.19 14.10 5.74
N ALA A 233 -4.43 13.76 4.71
CA ALA A 233 -3.26 14.53 4.29
C ALA A 233 -3.60 15.97 3.92
N ALA A 234 -4.69 16.19 3.17
CA ALA A 234 -5.16 17.53 2.77
C ALA A 234 -5.59 18.42 3.94
N ARG A 235 -6.01 17.80 5.05
CA ARG A 235 -6.41 18.49 6.28
C ARG A 235 -5.24 18.78 7.22
N TRP A 236 -4.12 18.10 7.07
CA TRP A 236 -2.94 18.29 7.91
C TRP A 236 -2.41 19.72 7.85
N GLY A 237 -2.21 20.34 9.01
CA GLY A 237 -1.69 21.71 9.12
C GLY A 237 -2.68 22.85 8.84
N ASN A 238 -4.00 22.57 8.87
CA ASN A 238 -5.05 23.59 9.05
C ASN A 238 -5.62 23.52 10.47
#